data_AF-A0A523FV55-F1
#
_entry.id   AF-A0A523FV55-F1
#
_cell.length_a   1.000
_cell.length_b   1.000
_cell.length_c   1.000
_cell.angle_alpha   90.00
_cell.angle_beta   90.00
_cell.angle_gamma   90.00
#
_symmetry.space_group_name_H-M   'P 1'
#
loop_
_entity.id
_entity.type
_entity.pdbx_description
1 polymer ?
#
loop_
_entity_poly.entity_id
_entity_poly.type
_entity_poly.pdbx_seq_one_letter_code
_entity_poly.pdbx_strand_id
1 'polypeptide(L)'
;MSIEKQKEFEIYHAANPHIYEAFEKIALEMAKRKERFSCRAIFHIIRWESVISGTGQFKIQDHVSPYYGRLFEKKFPQYKGFFQKVKIIPSDYNSLDDYYSELGH
;
A
#
# COMPACT_ATOMS: atom_id res chain seq x y z
N MET A 1 -15.17 -10.83 2.23
CA MET A 1 -14.10 -10.20 3.05
C MET A 1 -14.62 -8.84 3.49
N SER A 2 -14.91 -8.71 4.79
CA SER A 2 -15.96 -7.89 5.44
C SER A 2 -16.02 -6.39 5.17
N ILE A 3 -17.25 -5.88 5.07
CA ILE A 3 -17.66 -4.46 5.10
C ILE A 3 -17.11 -3.72 6.34
N GLU A 4 -16.87 -4.42 7.45
CA GLU A 4 -16.28 -3.84 8.68
C GLU A 4 -14.92 -3.17 8.45
N LYS A 5 -14.02 -3.79 7.68
CA LYS A 5 -12.66 -3.25 7.47
C LYS A 5 -12.65 -1.95 6.67
N GLN A 6 -13.66 -1.75 5.81
CA GLN A 6 -13.78 -0.51 5.07
C GLN A 6 -14.25 0.64 5.97
N LYS A 7 -15.22 0.38 6.85
CA LYS A 7 -15.66 1.39 7.84
C LYS A 7 -14.54 1.75 8.82
N GLU A 8 -13.78 0.77 9.29
CA GLU A 8 -12.60 1.03 10.14
C GLU A 8 -11.56 1.88 9.43
N PHE A 9 -11.32 1.62 8.14
CA PHE A 9 -10.44 2.45 7.31
C PHE A 9 -10.98 3.88 7.18
N GLU A 10 -12.27 4.08 6.95
CA GLU A 10 -12.88 5.41 6.82
C GLU A 10 -12.73 6.22 8.12
N ILE A 11 -12.98 5.60 9.27
CA ILE A 11 -12.77 6.22 10.60
C ILE A 11 -11.29 6.56 10.81
N TYR A 12 -10.39 5.63 10.48
CA TYR A 12 -8.94 5.85 10.61
C TYR A 12 -8.44 6.98 9.70
N HIS A 13 -8.93 7.02 8.46
CA HIS A 13 -8.58 8.04 7.48
C HIS A 13 -9.10 9.42 7.90
N ALA A 14 -10.34 9.50 8.40
CA ALA A 14 -10.91 10.73 8.93
C ALA A 14 -10.14 11.27 10.14
N ALA A 15 -9.66 10.38 11.01
CA ALA A 15 -8.83 10.76 12.16
C ALA A 15 -7.40 11.17 11.77
N ASN A 16 -6.90 10.75 10.60
CA ASN A 16 -5.51 10.96 10.18
C ASN A 16 -5.40 11.43 8.71
N PRO A 17 -5.96 12.61 8.36
CA PRO A 17 -5.95 13.10 6.98
C PRO A 17 -4.53 13.31 6.44
N HIS A 18 -3.61 13.76 7.29
CA HIS A 18 -2.20 13.99 6.97
C HIS A 18 -1.47 12.73 6.45
N ILE A 19 -1.88 11.53 6.85
CA ILE A 19 -1.29 10.28 6.32
C ILE A 19 -1.61 10.13 4.84
N TYR A 20 -2.84 10.49 4.42
CA TYR A 20 -3.21 10.45 3.01
C TYR A 20 -2.50 11.51 2.20
N GLU A 21 -2.32 12.71 2.75
CA GLU A 21 -1.59 13.79 2.09
C GLU A 21 -0.13 13.39 1.82
N ALA A 22 0.56 12.80 2.82
CA ALA A 22 1.90 12.27 2.65
C ALA A 22 1.94 11.12 1.63
N PHE A 23 0.97 10.20 1.70
CA PHE A 23 0.84 9.10 0.75
C PHE A 23 0.65 9.60 -0.68
N GLU A 24 -0.25 10.55 -0.90
CA GLU A 24 -0.55 11.14 -2.20
C GLU A 24 0.69 11.82 -2.79
N LYS A 25 1.40 12.61 -1.98
CA LYS A 25 2.63 13.30 -2.42
C LYS A 25 3.68 12.31 -2.91
N ILE A 26 3.98 11.28 -2.12
CA ILE A 26 4.96 10.25 -2.49
C ILE A 26 4.46 9.45 -3.70
N ALA A 27 3.17 9.10 -3.75
CA ALA A 27 2.59 8.34 -4.86
C ALA A 27 2.69 9.10 -6.18
N LEU A 28 2.40 10.41 -6.19
CA LEU A 28 2.54 11.26 -7.37
C LEU A 28 4.00 11.40 -7.80
N GLU A 29 4.93 11.53 -6.86
CA GLU A 29 6.36 11.58 -7.18
C GLU A 29 6.85 10.27 -7.80
N MET A 30 6.43 9.13 -7.23
CA MET A 30 6.81 7.82 -7.74
C MET A 30 6.15 7.50 -9.09
N ALA A 31 4.90 7.92 -9.31
CA ALA A 31 4.20 7.75 -10.57
C ALA A 31 4.86 8.50 -11.75
N LYS A 32 5.63 9.56 -11.48
CA LYS A 32 6.44 10.24 -12.50
C LYS A 32 7.74 9.51 -12.85
N ARG A 33 8.21 8.61 -11.97
CA ARG A 33 9.54 7.96 -12.08
C ARG A 33 9.46 6.47 -12.37
N LYS A 34 8.35 5.82 -12.05
CA LYS A 34 8.14 4.38 -12.14
C LYS A 34 6.80 4.09 -12.77
N GLU A 35 6.74 3.03 -13.57
CA GLU A 35 5.48 2.52 -14.12
C GLU A 35 4.65 1.77 -13.07
N ARG A 36 5.32 1.18 -12.07
CA ARG A 36 4.70 0.39 -11.02
C ARG A 36 5.37 0.64 -9.67
N PHE A 37 4.58 0.68 -8.61
CA PHE A 37 5.10 0.85 -7.26
C PHE A 37 4.27 0.13 -6.20
N SER A 38 4.83 -0.12 -5.03
CA SER A 38 4.14 -0.82 -3.94
C SER A 38 3.51 0.19 -2.98
N CYS A 39 2.21 0.04 -2.69
CA CYS A 39 1.57 0.83 -1.62
C CYS A 39 2.32 0.66 -0.29
N ARG A 40 2.76 -0.56 0.02
CA ARG A 40 3.49 -0.85 1.26
C ARG A 40 4.81 -0.08 1.34
N ALA A 41 5.51 0.05 0.21
CA ALA A 41 6.75 0.82 0.16
C ALA A 41 6.51 2.30 0.51
N ILE A 42 5.42 2.90 0.01
CA ILE A 42 5.03 4.27 0.39
C ILE A 42 4.78 4.37 1.90
N PHE A 43 4.07 3.41 2.49
CA PHE A 43 3.84 3.40 3.94
C PHE A 43 5.12 3.24 4.76
N HIS A 44 6.09 2.49 4.27
CA HIS A 44 7.41 2.41 4.91
C HIS A 44 8.12 3.76 4.89
N ILE A 45 8.05 4.50 3.78
CA ILE A 45 8.61 5.85 3.67
C ILE A 45 7.91 6.80 4.66
N ILE A 46 6.58 6.83 4.69
CA ILE A 46 5.81 7.67 5.64
C ILE A 46 6.19 7.34 7.08
N ARG A 47 6.32 6.04 7.41
CA ARG A 47 6.73 5.60 8.74
C ARG A 47 8.13 6.11 9.08
N TRP A 48 9.09 6.00 8.15
CA TRP A 48 10.45 6.50 8.35
C TRP A 48 10.47 8.02 8.53
N GLU A 49 9.74 8.77 7.70
CA GLU A 49 9.62 10.23 7.83
C GLU A 49 9.01 10.62 9.18
N SER A 50 7.99 9.90 9.66
CA SER A 50 7.35 10.15 10.96
C SER A 50 8.28 9.92 12.16
N VAL A 51 9.20 8.96 12.02
CA VAL A 51 10.22 8.69 13.04
C VAL A 51 11.23 9.83 13.09
N ILE A 52 11.61 10.38 11.93
CA ILE A 52 12.56 11.50 11.83
C ILE A 52 11.94 12.82 12.30
N SER A 53 10.67 13.07 11.99
CA SER A 53 9.98 14.30 12.38
C SER A 53 9.61 14.37 13.86
N GLY A 54 9.78 13.27 14.62
CA GLY A 54 9.49 13.23 16.06
C GLY A 54 7.99 13.33 16.41
N THR A 55 7.09 13.32 15.42
CA THR A 55 5.63 13.50 15.58
C THR A 55 4.89 12.25 16.07
N GLY A 56 5.62 11.22 16.49
CA GLY A 56 5.05 10.00 17.05
C GLY A 56 4.83 8.92 16.00
N GLN A 57 4.92 7.67 16.47
CA GLN A 57 4.74 6.49 15.62
C GLN A 57 3.30 6.44 15.13
N PHE A 58 3.04 6.85 13.89
CA PHE A 58 1.74 6.57 13.28
C PHE A 58 1.53 5.06 13.27
N LYS A 59 0.53 4.58 14.01
CA LYS A 59 0.14 3.17 14.02
C LYS A 59 -0.57 2.86 12.71
N ILE A 60 0.21 2.75 11.64
CA ILE A 60 -0.27 2.36 10.30
C ILE A 60 -0.46 0.85 10.31
N GLN A 61 -1.70 0.43 10.13
CA GLN A 61 -2.06 -0.99 10.07
C GLN A 61 -1.78 -1.55 8.68
N ASP A 62 -1.19 -2.75 8.59
CA ASP A 62 -0.77 -3.32 7.30
C ASP A 62 -1.92 -3.50 6.30
N HIS A 63 -3.14 -3.69 6.81
CA HIS A 63 -4.32 -3.90 6.00
C HIS A 63 -4.88 -2.63 5.35
N VAL A 64 -4.46 -1.42 5.77
CA VAL A 64 -4.96 -0.17 5.17
C VAL A 64 -4.32 0.14 3.81
N SER A 65 -3.12 -0.41 3.56
CA SER A 65 -2.35 -0.19 2.33
C SER A 65 -3.14 -0.32 1.01
N PRO A 66 -3.91 -1.41 0.79
CA PRO A 66 -4.70 -1.55 -0.44
C PRO A 66 -5.86 -0.54 -0.55
N TYR A 67 -6.42 -0.07 0.56
CA TYR A 67 -7.50 0.93 0.53
C TYR A 67 -6.99 2.29 0.08
N TYR A 68 -5.82 2.70 0.59
CA TYR A 68 -5.14 3.92 0.15
C TYR A 68 -4.78 3.87 -1.34
N GLY A 69 -4.29 2.73 -1.84
CA GLY A 69 -4.03 2.54 -3.26
C GLY A 69 -5.28 2.71 -4.13
N ARG A 70 -6.42 2.13 -3.71
CA ARG A 70 -7.71 2.29 -4.40
C ARG A 70 -8.22 3.73 -4.36
N LEU A 71 -8.07 4.41 -3.22
CA LEU A 71 -8.46 5.81 -3.06
C LEU A 71 -7.65 6.72 -4.00
N PHE A 72 -6.35 6.47 -4.13
CA PHE A 72 -5.49 7.14 -5.09
C PHE A 72 -5.89 6.85 -6.54
N GLU A 73 -6.12 5.59 -6.93
CA GLU A 73 -6.59 5.26 -8.29
C GLU A 73 -7.96 5.88 -8.60
N LYS A 74 -8.83 6.05 -7.60
CA LYS A 74 -10.12 6.74 -7.76
C LYS A 74 -9.94 8.25 -7.97
N LYS A 75 -9.00 8.87 -7.27
CA LYS A 75 -8.67 10.30 -7.39
C LYS A 75 -7.87 10.61 -8.67
N PHE A 76 -7.02 9.68 -9.08
CA PHE A 76 -6.18 9.76 -10.28
C PHE A 76 -6.38 8.56 -11.20
N PRO A 77 -7.48 8.55 -11.99
CA PRO A 77 -7.77 7.45 -12.91
C PRO A 77 -6.66 7.19 -13.94
N GLN A 78 -5.82 8.18 -14.24
CA GLN A 78 -4.68 8.06 -15.14
C GLN A 78 -3.59 7.11 -14.61
N TYR A 79 -3.54 6.86 -13.31
CA TYR A 79 -2.57 5.95 -12.67
C TYR A 79 -3.20 4.61 -12.30
N LYS A 80 -4.32 4.24 -12.93
CA LYS A 80 -4.98 2.95 -12.69
C LYS A 80 -4.01 1.80 -13.00
N GLY A 81 -3.78 0.92 -12.03
CA GLY A 81 -2.83 -0.20 -12.17
C GLY A 81 -1.38 0.13 -11.80
N PHE A 82 -1.10 1.36 -11.39
CA PHE A 82 0.21 1.78 -10.88
C PHE A 82 0.64 0.95 -9.65
N PHE A 83 -0.31 0.64 -8.76
CA PHE A 83 0.02 -0.12 -7.57
C PHE A 83 0.15 -1.62 -7.86
N GLN A 84 1.32 -2.17 -7.58
CA GLN A 84 1.59 -3.59 -7.72
C GLN A 84 0.80 -4.37 -6.67
N LYS A 85 -0.29 -4.99 -7.13
CA LYS A 85 -1.04 -5.97 -6.37
C LYS A 85 -0.18 -7.24 -6.36
N VAL A 86 0.53 -7.48 -5.25
CA VAL A 86 1.26 -8.75 -5.08
C VAL A 86 0.23 -9.87 -5.23
N LYS A 87 0.43 -10.78 -6.21
CA LYS A 87 -0.32 -12.04 -6.24
C LYS A 87 0.00 -12.75 -4.94
N ILE A 88 -1.01 -13.10 -4.17
CA ILE A 88 -0.82 -13.83 -2.91
C ILE A 88 -0.15 -15.15 -3.28
N ILE A 89 1.12 -15.31 -2.93
CA ILE A 89 1.81 -16.59 -2.99
C ILE A 89 1.18 -17.44 -1.87
N PRO A 90 0.80 -18.70 -2.11
CA PRO A 90 0.24 -19.53 -1.05
C PRO A 90 1.26 -19.61 0.10
N SER A 91 0.77 -19.45 1.33
CA SER A 91 1.64 -19.36 2.53
C SER A 91 2.20 -20.70 2.99
N ASP A 92 1.95 -21.78 2.24
CA ASP A 92 2.48 -23.11 2.53
C ASP A 92 3.80 -23.31 1.79
N TYR A 93 4.86 -23.56 2.55
CA TYR A 93 6.21 -23.80 2.05
C TYR A 93 6.26 -24.94 1.02
N ASN A 94 5.37 -25.94 1.14
CA ASN A 94 5.32 -27.04 0.19
C ASN A 94 4.88 -26.60 -1.22
N SER A 95 4.12 -25.51 -1.33
CA SER A 95 3.66 -24.97 -2.63
C SER A 95 4.69 -24.10 -3.35
N LEU A 96 5.77 -23.70 -2.67
CA LEU A 96 6.84 -22.91 -3.28
C LEU A 96 7.70 -23.77 -4.22
N ASP A 97 7.96 -25.02 -3.83
CA ASP A 97 8.74 -25.96 -4.66
C ASP A 97 7.99 -26.28 -5.97
N ASP A 98 6.68 -26.44 -5.93
CA ASP A 98 5.85 -26.62 -7.13
C ASP A 98 5.90 -25.37 -8.04
N TYR A 99 5.79 -24.16 -7.46
CA TYR A 99 5.81 -22.90 -8.20
C TYR A 99 7.16 -22.62 -8.90
N TYR A 100 8.30 -22.92 -8.25
CA TYR A 100 9.62 -22.73 -8.88
C TYR A 100 9.97 -23.85 -9.87
N SER A 101 9.40 -25.04 -9.69
CA SER A 101 9.55 -26.14 -10.65
C SER A 101 8.82 -25.88 -11.97
N GLU A 102 7.68 -25.20 -11.92
CA GLU A 102 6.90 -24.80 -13.12
C GLU A 102 7.56 -23.66 -13.92
N LEU A 103 8.41 -22.85 -13.30
CA LEU A 103 9.02 -21.68 -13.94
C LEU A 103 10.29 -21.97 -14.75
N GLY A 104 10.76 -23.23 -14.76
CA GLY A 104 11.79 -23.73 -15.68
C GLY A 104 13.19 -23.15 -15.45
N HIS A 105 14.16 -24.03 -15.20
CA HIS A 105 15.58 -23.74 -15.41
C HIS A 105 15.91 -23.53 -16.89
#